data_AF-A0A7Y3GHP3-F1
#
_entry.id   AF-A0A7Y3GHP3-F1
#
_cell.length_a   1.000
_cell.length_b   1.000
_cell.length_c   1.000
_cell.angle_alpha   90.00
_cell.angle_beta   90.00
_cell.angle_gamma   90.00
#
_symmetry.space_group_name_H-M   'P 1'
#
loop_
_entity.id
_entity.type
_entity.pdbx_description
1 polymer ?
#
loop_
_entity_poly.entity_id
_entity_poly.type
_entity_poly.pdbx_seq_one_letter_code
_entity_poly.pdbx_strand_id
1 'polypeptide(L)'
;IASGKMPQVYETGIKEVIQLSKDNYFTTSKGNDIHVFGYPLGLGTPGGGFIYEMKDDKIAIGYLTALSYEDPRLDPFELFIKFKKHPFVAKIISGGKVIEQGARTVPTGGYFSMPELAADGALFIGAGVAMHNTPALKGIHVSMKSGMLAAEAIINAIEKDSLSKDTLGFYQELFEKSWLGKEIYEGRNFSQALVKKGLMKFIHLGAQYFTKGRGIISRMPLEEDCKTLKPVTDEQAVESDSDKATYDGVLYVDKLTGVYLSKTTHREDEPCHLIIPDTDLCINECYSTYQCPCTRFCPGNVYELELDENTKKRRIKLNPSNCFHCKTCDIKDPYNNIIWTCPEGGEGPGYTIV
;
A
#
# COMPACT_ATOMS: atom_id res chain seq x y z
N ILE A 1 4.56 -10.16 -20.28
CA ILE A 1 4.40 -11.07 -19.11
C ILE A 1 3.00 -11.03 -18.46
N ALA A 2 2.20 -9.96 -18.54
CA ALA A 2 0.91 -9.86 -17.83
C ALA A 2 -0.36 -10.16 -18.68
N SER A 3 -0.21 -10.61 -19.93
CA SER A 3 -1.36 -10.86 -20.82
C SER A 3 -2.33 -11.91 -20.26
N GLY A 4 -3.63 -11.64 -20.31
CA GLY A 4 -4.68 -12.55 -19.81
C GLY A 4 -4.81 -12.65 -18.28
N LYS A 5 -4.05 -11.84 -17.53
CA LYS A 5 -4.11 -11.74 -16.07
C LYS A 5 -5.09 -10.66 -15.62
N MET A 6 -5.54 -10.76 -14.38
CA MET A 6 -6.30 -9.68 -13.74
C MET A 6 -5.37 -8.49 -13.46
N PRO A 7 -5.92 -7.27 -13.37
CA PRO A 7 -5.14 -6.14 -12.93
C PRO A 7 -4.62 -6.40 -11.51
N GLN A 8 -3.39 -5.97 -11.26
CA GLN A 8 -2.91 -5.88 -9.90
C GLN A 8 -3.70 -4.79 -9.17
N VAL A 9 -4.07 -5.09 -7.93
CA VAL A 9 -4.65 -4.11 -6.99
C VAL A 9 -3.77 -4.06 -5.75
N TYR A 10 -3.85 -2.95 -5.03
CA TYR A 10 -2.93 -2.64 -3.96
C TYR A 10 -3.66 -2.02 -2.77
N GLU A 11 -3.01 -2.10 -1.62
CA GLU A 11 -3.35 -1.29 -0.45
C GLU A 11 -2.16 -0.40 -0.10
N THR A 12 -2.42 0.85 0.26
CA THR A 12 -1.38 1.73 0.84
C THR A 12 -1.40 1.57 2.34
N GLY A 13 -0.26 1.18 2.91
CA GLY A 13 -0.05 1.10 4.35
C GLY A 13 0.72 2.30 4.86
N ILE A 14 0.26 2.87 5.97
CA ILE A 14 1.02 3.84 6.77
C ILE A 14 1.36 3.14 8.09
N LYS A 15 2.62 3.20 8.49
CA LYS A 15 3.14 2.56 9.71
C LYS A 15 3.89 3.59 10.53
N GLU A 16 3.69 3.54 11.84
CA GLU A 16 4.55 4.17 12.83
C GLU A 16 5.15 3.12 13.76
N VAL A 17 6.31 3.44 14.31
CA VAL A 17 6.82 2.82 15.53
C VAL A 17 6.63 3.81 16.67
N ILE A 18 5.95 3.36 17.73
CA ILE A 18 5.70 4.16 18.93
C ILE A 18 6.49 3.58 20.09
N GLN A 19 7.28 4.43 20.75
CA GLN A 19 7.86 4.14 22.05
C GLN A 19 6.78 4.35 23.12
N LEU A 20 6.44 3.29 23.84
CA LEU A 20 5.53 3.34 24.98
C LEU A 20 6.28 3.68 26.27
N SER A 21 5.52 4.05 27.30
CA SER A 21 6.02 4.09 28.67
C SER A 21 6.36 2.68 29.16
N LYS A 22 7.38 2.56 30.03
CA LYS A 22 7.87 1.27 30.54
C LYS A 22 6.78 0.40 31.20
N ASP A 23 5.83 1.04 31.87
CA ASP A 23 4.75 0.37 32.60
C ASP A 23 3.45 0.28 31.78
N ASN A 24 3.50 0.51 30.46
CA ASN A 24 2.33 0.39 29.61
C ASN A 24 1.83 -1.07 29.60
N TYR A 25 0.54 -1.27 29.87
CA TYR A 25 -0.04 -2.62 29.99
C TYR A 25 0.09 -3.48 28.72
N PHE A 26 0.25 -2.85 27.55
CA PHE A 26 0.28 -3.58 26.29
C PHE A 26 1.56 -4.41 26.12
N THR A 27 2.70 -3.95 26.65
CA THR A 27 4.00 -4.64 26.56
C THR A 27 4.04 -5.95 27.35
N THR A 28 3.08 -6.15 28.27
CA THR A 28 2.94 -7.37 29.08
C THR A 28 1.62 -8.11 28.81
N SER A 29 0.84 -7.66 27.82
CA SER A 29 -0.44 -8.24 27.46
C SER A 29 -0.26 -9.60 26.77
N LYS A 30 -1.13 -10.57 27.09
CA LYS A 30 -1.21 -11.85 26.35
C LYS A 30 -1.80 -11.69 24.94
N GLY A 31 -2.45 -10.56 24.67
CA GLY A 31 -2.96 -10.18 23.36
C GLY A 31 -2.22 -8.93 22.90
N ASN A 32 -1.09 -9.15 22.22
CA ASN A 32 -0.14 -8.13 21.78
C ASN A 32 0.01 -8.10 20.24
N ASP A 33 -0.74 -8.96 19.53
CA ASP A 33 -0.92 -8.94 18.08
C ASP A 33 -2.40 -8.69 17.75
N ILE A 34 -2.71 -7.51 17.23
CA ILE A 34 -4.08 -7.08 16.98
C ILE A 34 -4.25 -6.72 15.51
N HIS A 35 -5.33 -7.23 14.92
CA HIS A 35 -5.87 -6.76 13.64
C HIS A 35 -7.28 -6.24 13.85
N VAL A 36 -7.60 -5.11 13.25
CA VAL A 36 -8.95 -4.54 13.26
C VAL A 36 -9.42 -4.23 11.85
N PHE A 37 -10.72 -4.35 11.62
CA PHE A 37 -11.40 -3.94 10.40
C PHE A 37 -12.61 -3.07 10.76
N GLY A 38 -13.12 -2.30 9.79
CA GLY A 38 -14.27 -1.43 10.01
C GLY A 38 -13.86 0.03 10.14
N TYR A 39 -14.05 0.64 11.31
CA TYR A 39 -13.75 2.07 11.51
C TYR A 39 -12.29 2.43 11.17
N PRO A 40 -12.00 3.60 10.57
CA PRO A 40 -12.94 4.59 10.00
C PRO A 40 -13.52 4.27 8.61
N LEU A 41 -13.07 3.21 7.92
CA LEU A 41 -13.49 2.87 6.56
C LEU A 41 -14.90 2.25 6.44
N GLY A 42 -15.46 1.76 7.55
CA GLY A 42 -16.72 1.03 7.56
C GLY A 42 -16.65 -0.27 6.76
N LEU A 43 -17.71 -0.60 6.02
CA LEU A 43 -17.78 -1.83 5.20
C LEU A 43 -17.66 -1.58 3.69
N GLY A 44 -17.51 -0.32 3.28
CA GLY A 44 -17.52 0.09 1.87
C GLY A 44 -16.17 -0.04 1.17
N THR A 45 -15.08 0.24 1.89
CA THR A 45 -13.72 0.24 1.37
C THR A 45 -12.89 -0.81 2.12
N PRO A 46 -12.12 -1.67 1.43
CA PRO A 46 -11.19 -2.59 2.09
C PRO A 46 -10.07 -1.85 2.81
N GLY A 47 -9.66 -2.40 3.95
CA GLY A 47 -8.60 -1.85 4.77
C GLY A 47 -8.77 -2.25 6.23
N GLY A 48 -7.83 -1.81 7.06
CA GLY A 48 -7.81 -2.18 8.46
C GLY A 48 -6.53 -1.74 9.17
N GLY A 49 -6.55 -1.85 10.49
CA GLY A 49 -5.43 -1.49 11.35
C GLY A 49 -4.72 -2.72 11.88
N PHE A 50 -3.43 -2.57 12.16
CA PHE A 50 -2.65 -3.54 12.93
C PHE A 50 -1.92 -2.87 14.08
N ILE A 51 -1.73 -3.61 15.17
CA ILE A 51 -0.90 -3.23 16.32
C ILE A 51 -0.14 -4.47 16.77
N TYR A 52 1.19 -4.42 16.68
CA TYR A 52 2.08 -5.51 17.11
C TYR A 52 3.06 -4.97 18.15
N GLU A 53 3.27 -5.74 19.21
CA GLU A 53 4.32 -5.45 20.18
C GLU A 53 5.71 -5.70 19.59
N MET A 54 6.65 -4.86 20.00
CA MET A 54 8.06 -4.92 19.67
C MET A 54 8.87 -4.85 20.97
N LYS A 55 10.11 -5.35 20.92
CA LYS A 55 11.05 -5.25 22.04
C LYS A 55 11.29 -3.79 22.45
N ASP A 56 11.78 -3.63 23.68
CA ASP A 56 12.19 -2.34 24.26
C ASP A 56 11.03 -1.33 24.35
N ASP A 57 9.88 -1.81 24.83
CA ASP A 57 8.66 -1.05 25.07
C ASP A 57 8.14 -0.33 23.81
N LYS A 58 8.23 -0.97 22.64
CA LYS A 58 7.79 -0.39 21.36
C LYS A 58 6.58 -1.13 20.83
N ILE A 59 5.86 -0.47 19.94
CA ILE A 59 4.84 -1.12 19.11
C ILE A 59 5.01 -0.68 17.66
N ALA A 60 4.71 -1.60 16.75
CA ALA A 60 4.42 -1.29 15.36
C ALA A 60 2.92 -1.11 15.23
N ILE A 61 2.48 0.09 14.84
CA ILE A 61 1.07 0.38 14.56
C ILE A 61 0.94 0.87 13.12
N GLY A 62 -0.09 0.42 12.42
CA GLY A 62 -0.32 0.90 11.07
C GLY A 62 -1.75 0.68 10.60
N TYR A 63 -2.05 1.30 9.47
CA TYR A 63 -3.36 1.22 8.84
C TYR A 63 -3.20 1.09 7.33
N LEU A 64 -3.87 0.09 6.75
CA LEU A 64 -3.93 -0.16 5.33
C LEU A 64 -5.25 0.35 4.78
N THR A 65 -5.18 1.02 3.64
CA THR A 65 -6.35 1.44 2.86
C THR A 65 -6.20 0.92 1.44
N ALA A 66 -7.17 0.14 0.95
CA ALA A 66 -7.15 -0.31 -0.42
C ALA A 66 -7.29 0.82 -1.41
N LEU A 67 -6.43 0.84 -2.43
CA LEU A 67 -6.42 1.84 -3.47
C LEU A 67 -7.60 1.68 -4.45
N SER A 68 -8.50 0.72 -4.23
CA SER A 68 -9.79 0.62 -4.90
C SER A 68 -10.89 1.51 -4.29
N TYR A 69 -10.54 2.39 -3.35
CA TYR A 69 -11.50 3.35 -2.78
C TYR A 69 -12.05 4.31 -3.85
N GLU A 70 -13.32 4.70 -3.72
CA GLU A 70 -14.04 5.46 -4.74
C GLU A 70 -14.06 6.98 -4.48
N ASP A 71 -13.97 7.44 -3.22
CA ASP A 71 -14.03 8.88 -2.90
C ASP A 71 -12.66 9.54 -3.10
N PRO A 72 -12.51 10.46 -4.08
CA PRO A 72 -11.23 11.12 -4.35
C PRO A 72 -10.77 12.06 -3.23
N ARG A 73 -11.65 12.38 -2.27
CA ARG A 73 -11.34 13.21 -1.09
C ARG A 73 -10.79 12.40 0.07
N LEU A 74 -10.78 11.08 -0.01
CA LEU A 74 -10.23 10.20 1.01
C LEU A 74 -8.71 10.42 1.13
N ASP A 75 -8.25 10.66 2.35
CA ASP A 75 -6.83 10.73 2.69
C ASP A 75 -6.46 9.53 3.60
N PRO A 76 -5.65 8.57 3.12
CA PRO A 76 -5.21 7.42 3.93
C PRO A 76 -4.47 7.82 5.21
N PHE A 77 -3.76 8.94 5.22
CA PHE A 77 -3.08 9.45 6.41
C PHE A 77 -4.08 9.92 7.45
N GLU A 78 -5.11 10.66 7.05
CA GLU A 78 -6.16 11.09 7.98
C GLU A 78 -6.97 9.90 8.52
N LEU A 79 -7.18 8.85 7.72
CA LEU A 79 -7.79 7.61 8.21
C LEU A 79 -6.92 6.93 9.26
N PHE A 80 -5.59 6.90 9.07
CA PHE A 80 -4.66 6.38 10.06
C PHE A 80 -4.70 7.18 11.37
N ILE A 81 -4.78 8.51 11.30
CA ILE A 81 -4.92 9.38 12.48
C ILE A 81 -6.27 9.14 13.18
N LYS A 82 -7.37 9.02 12.43
CA LYS A 82 -8.69 8.65 12.98
C LYS A 82 -8.67 7.29 13.66
N PHE A 83 -8.00 6.30 13.07
CA PHE A 83 -7.79 4.98 13.67
C PHE A 83 -7.03 5.08 15.00
N LYS A 84 -5.93 5.84 15.07
CA LYS A 84 -5.18 6.06 16.32
C LYS A 84 -6.02 6.71 17.42
N LYS A 85 -6.92 7.62 17.05
CA LYS A 85 -7.86 8.29 17.97
C LYS A 85 -8.99 7.38 18.49
N HIS A 86 -9.22 6.23 17.87
CA HIS A 86 -10.27 5.32 18.33
C HIS A 86 -9.99 4.92 19.80
N PRO A 87 -10.97 4.97 20.73
CA PRO A 87 -10.71 4.82 22.17
C PRO A 87 -9.94 3.56 22.57
N PHE A 88 -10.18 2.45 21.87
CA PHE A 88 -9.43 1.21 22.05
C PHE A 88 -7.93 1.37 21.73
N VAL A 89 -7.61 2.05 20.63
CA VAL A 89 -6.24 2.26 20.15
C VAL A 89 -5.56 3.35 20.97
N ALA A 90 -6.24 4.48 21.20
CA ALA A 90 -5.76 5.59 22.00
C ALA A 90 -5.34 5.15 23.41
N LYS A 91 -6.07 4.19 24.01
CA LYS A 91 -5.73 3.61 25.31
C LYS A 91 -4.41 2.81 25.27
N ILE A 92 -4.15 2.07 24.18
CA ILE A 92 -2.92 1.30 24.00
C ILE A 92 -1.72 2.24 23.88
N ILE A 93 -1.84 3.27 23.03
CA ILE A 93 -0.72 4.15 22.66
C ILE A 93 -0.54 5.35 23.61
N SER A 94 -1.35 5.43 24.66
CA SER A 94 -1.38 6.56 25.60
C SER A 94 -0.02 6.80 26.26
N GLY A 95 0.41 8.06 26.30
CA GLY A 95 1.72 8.47 26.82
C GLY A 95 2.91 8.04 25.96
N GLY A 96 2.66 7.45 24.79
CA GLY A 96 3.70 7.05 23.85
C GLY A 96 4.22 8.22 23.01
N LYS A 97 5.31 7.95 22.28
CA LYS A 97 5.94 8.87 21.33
C LYS A 97 6.25 8.16 20.02
N VAL A 98 5.86 8.76 18.90
CA VAL A 98 6.26 8.28 17.56
C VAL A 98 7.76 8.49 17.39
N ILE A 99 8.49 7.43 17.03
CA ILE A 99 9.95 7.45 16.85
C ILE A 99 10.40 7.14 15.42
N GLU A 100 9.53 6.56 14.60
CA GLU A 100 9.76 6.34 13.16
C GLU A 100 8.41 6.24 12.45
N GLN A 101 8.31 6.75 11.22
CA GLN A 101 7.10 6.65 10.39
C GLN A 101 7.49 6.27 8.97
N GLY A 102 6.66 5.46 8.31
CA GLY A 102 6.83 5.14 6.89
C GLY A 102 5.52 4.81 6.20
N ALA A 103 5.58 4.67 4.88
CA ALA A 103 4.45 4.19 4.09
C ALA A 103 4.92 3.33 2.91
N ARG A 104 4.09 2.35 2.53
CA ARG A 104 4.36 1.48 1.39
C ARG A 104 3.07 0.90 0.82
N THR A 105 3.00 0.74 -0.50
CA THR A 105 1.96 -0.09 -1.10
C THR A 105 2.29 -1.57 -1.01
N VAL A 106 1.26 -2.38 -0.75
CA VAL A 106 1.32 -3.84 -0.74
C VAL A 106 0.39 -4.36 -1.84
N PRO A 107 0.85 -5.27 -2.71
CA PRO A 107 0.00 -5.89 -3.72
C PRO A 107 -0.98 -6.86 -3.07
N THR A 108 -2.24 -6.79 -3.48
CA THR A 108 -3.30 -7.65 -2.97
C THR A 108 -4.05 -8.39 -4.07
N GLY A 109 -3.74 -8.20 -5.37
CA GLY A 109 -4.46 -8.87 -6.46
C GLY A 109 -4.34 -10.40 -6.50
N GLY A 110 -3.36 -10.99 -5.81
CA GLY A 110 -3.24 -12.42 -5.57
C GLY A 110 -3.02 -13.27 -6.84
N TYR A 111 -3.36 -14.56 -6.77
CA TYR A 111 -3.03 -15.57 -7.78
C TYR A 111 -3.43 -15.19 -9.22
N PHE A 112 -4.63 -14.63 -9.42
CA PHE A 112 -5.11 -14.29 -10.76
C PHE A 112 -4.44 -13.06 -11.38
N SER A 113 -3.75 -12.26 -10.56
CA SER A 113 -3.00 -11.08 -10.98
C SER A 113 -1.51 -11.35 -11.16
N MET A 114 -1.05 -12.58 -10.85
CA MET A 114 0.34 -12.98 -11.06
C MET A 114 0.67 -13.05 -12.56
N PRO A 115 1.69 -12.33 -13.05
CA PRO A 115 2.16 -12.43 -14.43
C PRO A 115 2.85 -13.78 -14.68
N GLU A 116 3.32 -13.98 -15.90
CA GLU A 116 4.36 -14.98 -16.17
C GLU A 116 5.59 -14.70 -15.31
N LEU A 117 6.14 -15.75 -14.71
CA LEU A 117 7.24 -15.64 -13.75
C LEU A 117 8.64 -15.71 -14.39
N ALA A 118 8.72 -15.96 -15.70
CA ALA A 118 9.96 -16.07 -16.45
C ALA A 118 9.86 -15.39 -17.82
N ALA A 119 10.98 -14.84 -18.28
CA ALA A 119 11.22 -14.35 -19.63
C ALA A 119 12.67 -14.71 -20.03
N ASP A 120 13.06 -14.46 -21.28
CA ASP A 120 14.44 -14.67 -21.71
C ASP A 120 15.40 -13.85 -20.85
N GLY A 121 16.31 -14.53 -20.15
CA GLY A 121 17.29 -13.93 -19.25
C GLY A 121 16.72 -13.35 -17.94
N ALA A 122 15.45 -13.57 -17.60
CA ALA A 122 14.85 -12.95 -16.42
C ALA A 122 13.86 -13.85 -15.67
N LEU A 123 13.88 -13.74 -14.33
CA LEU A 123 12.87 -14.30 -13.42
C LEU A 123 12.27 -13.18 -12.58
N PHE A 124 10.99 -13.32 -12.23
CA PHE A 124 10.27 -12.34 -11.42
C PHE A 124 9.79 -12.97 -10.10
N ILE A 125 10.11 -12.34 -8.98
CA ILE A 125 9.91 -12.92 -7.64
C ILE A 125 9.21 -11.94 -6.67
N GLY A 126 8.68 -12.49 -5.58
CA GLY A 126 8.16 -11.73 -4.44
C GLY A 126 6.94 -10.85 -4.74
N ALA A 127 6.76 -9.84 -3.90
CA ALA A 127 5.62 -8.92 -3.99
C ALA A 127 5.52 -8.22 -5.36
N GLY A 128 6.64 -7.98 -6.05
CA GLY A 128 6.65 -7.38 -7.39
C GLY A 128 5.78 -8.12 -8.43
N VAL A 129 5.47 -9.39 -8.18
CA VAL A 129 4.61 -10.23 -9.03
C VAL A 129 3.42 -10.82 -8.29
N ALA A 130 2.79 -10.03 -7.41
CA ALA A 130 1.57 -10.40 -6.68
C ALA A 130 1.72 -11.54 -5.66
N MET A 131 2.94 -11.93 -5.30
CA MET A 131 3.14 -12.96 -4.27
C MET A 131 3.00 -12.35 -2.88
N HIS A 132 1.76 -12.31 -2.41
CA HIS A 132 1.37 -11.87 -1.08
C HIS A 132 0.21 -12.73 -0.57
N ASN A 133 0.30 -13.21 0.67
CA ASN A 133 -0.83 -13.87 1.33
C ASN A 133 -1.72 -12.79 1.95
N THR A 134 -2.64 -12.25 1.14
CA THR A 134 -3.58 -11.21 1.55
C THR A 134 -4.44 -11.61 2.75
N PRO A 135 -5.03 -12.82 2.83
CA PRO A 135 -5.79 -13.23 4.02
C PRO A 135 -5.02 -13.13 5.34
N ALA A 136 -3.72 -13.45 5.31
CA ALA A 136 -2.88 -13.47 6.49
C ALA A 136 -2.12 -12.14 6.72
N LEU A 137 -2.21 -11.17 5.80
CA LEU A 137 -1.41 -9.95 5.76
C LEU A 137 0.11 -10.22 5.79
N LYS A 138 0.56 -11.27 5.08
CA LYS A 138 1.97 -11.72 5.11
C LYS A 138 2.58 -11.82 3.72
N GLY A 139 3.72 -11.16 3.53
CA GLY A 139 4.46 -11.14 2.26
C GLY A 139 5.92 -11.60 2.35
N ILE A 140 6.51 -11.64 3.54
CA ILE A 140 7.95 -11.85 3.72
C ILE A 140 8.33 -13.30 3.42
N HIS A 141 7.67 -14.27 4.06
CA HIS A 141 7.97 -15.69 3.91
C HIS A 141 7.69 -16.17 2.47
N VAL A 142 6.62 -15.69 1.84
CA VAL A 142 6.32 -15.98 0.43
C VAL A 142 7.36 -15.38 -0.51
N SER A 143 7.83 -14.15 -0.25
CA SER A 143 8.89 -13.52 -1.05
C SER A 143 10.21 -14.26 -0.90
N MET A 144 10.60 -14.61 0.32
CA MET A 144 11.80 -15.43 0.58
C MET A 144 11.74 -16.76 -0.17
N LYS A 145 10.63 -17.50 -0.04
CA LYS A 145 10.50 -18.78 -0.74
C LYS A 145 10.52 -18.62 -2.26
N SER A 146 9.91 -17.58 -2.79
CA SER A 146 9.93 -17.31 -4.22
C SER A 146 11.35 -17.09 -4.75
N GLY A 147 12.22 -16.41 -3.98
CA GLY A 147 13.64 -16.23 -4.31
C GLY A 147 14.44 -17.53 -4.25
N MET A 148 14.18 -18.38 -3.24
CA MET A 148 14.82 -19.70 -3.15
C MET A 148 14.48 -20.57 -4.36
N LEU A 149 13.20 -20.62 -4.76
CA LEU A 149 12.76 -21.37 -5.94
C LEU A 149 13.31 -20.81 -7.25
N ALA A 150 13.44 -19.48 -7.35
CA ALA A 150 14.07 -18.85 -8.51
C ALA A 150 15.56 -19.20 -8.60
N ALA A 151 16.28 -19.26 -7.47
CA ALA A 151 17.67 -19.70 -7.43
C ALA A 151 17.83 -21.15 -7.90
N GLU A 152 16.93 -22.07 -7.47
CA GLU A 152 16.90 -23.45 -7.98
C GLU A 152 16.72 -23.51 -9.51
N ALA A 153 15.82 -22.68 -10.06
CA ALA A 153 15.61 -22.59 -11.50
C ALA A 153 16.83 -22.01 -12.25
N ILE A 154 17.51 -21.01 -11.68
CA ILE A 154 18.73 -20.43 -12.26
C ILE A 154 19.86 -21.45 -12.29
N ILE A 155 20.06 -22.21 -11.21
CA ILE A 155 21.08 -23.28 -11.18
C ILE A 155 20.81 -24.30 -12.28
N ASN A 156 19.55 -24.73 -12.44
CA ASN A 156 19.18 -25.64 -13.52
C ASN A 156 19.44 -25.06 -14.92
N ALA A 157 19.19 -23.77 -15.10
CA ALA A 157 19.41 -23.07 -16.36
C ALA A 157 20.92 -22.96 -16.71
N ILE A 158 21.77 -22.72 -15.71
CA ILE A 158 23.23 -22.72 -15.86
C ILE A 158 23.74 -24.13 -16.22
N GLU A 159 23.25 -25.18 -15.54
CA GLU A 159 23.64 -26.57 -15.85
C GLU A 159 23.27 -26.98 -17.28
N LYS A 160 22.19 -26.42 -17.82
CA LYS A 160 21.72 -26.65 -19.19
C LYS A 160 22.32 -25.69 -20.22
N ASP A 161 23.15 -24.74 -19.79
CA ASP A 161 23.72 -23.67 -20.63
C ASP A 161 22.65 -22.92 -21.46
N SER A 162 21.51 -22.59 -20.83
CA SER A 162 20.38 -21.94 -21.51
C SER A 162 19.60 -21.03 -20.57
N LEU A 163 19.60 -19.73 -20.87
CA LEU A 163 18.82 -18.71 -20.15
C LEU A 163 17.53 -18.33 -20.89
N SER A 164 17.05 -19.21 -21.78
CA SER A 164 15.78 -19.04 -22.48
C SER A 164 14.59 -19.08 -21.51
N LYS A 165 13.48 -18.43 -21.88
CA LYS A 165 12.21 -18.50 -21.16
C LYS A 165 11.78 -19.95 -20.90
N ASP A 166 11.97 -20.85 -21.86
CA ASP A 166 11.59 -22.26 -21.73
C ASP A 166 12.37 -22.96 -20.62
N THR A 167 13.67 -22.68 -20.52
CA THR A 167 14.52 -23.27 -19.48
C THR A 167 14.23 -22.67 -18.11
N LEU A 168 14.12 -21.33 -18.05
CA LEU A 168 13.77 -20.60 -16.84
C LEU A 168 12.33 -20.87 -16.38
N GLY A 169 11.45 -21.31 -17.29
CA GLY A 169 10.07 -21.72 -17.03
C GLY A 169 9.95 -22.84 -15.99
N PHE A 170 11.02 -23.58 -15.72
CA PHE A 170 11.10 -24.52 -14.60
C PHE A 170 10.76 -23.86 -13.24
N TYR A 171 11.02 -22.55 -13.10
CA TYR A 171 10.59 -21.79 -11.93
C TYR A 171 9.08 -21.86 -11.67
N GLN A 172 8.26 -21.76 -12.73
CA GLN A 172 6.80 -21.86 -12.62
C GLN A 172 6.37 -23.23 -12.07
N GLU A 173 7.00 -24.30 -12.55
CA GLU A 173 6.71 -25.65 -12.05
C GLU A 173 7.09 -25.82 -10.58
N LEU A 174 8.26 -25.31 -10.19
CA LEU A 174 8.71 -25.33 -8.80
C LEU A 174 7.74 -24.56 -7.90
N PHE A 175 7.28 -23.39 -8.34
CA PHE A 175 6.27 -22.59 -7.65
C PHE A 175 4.99 -23.40 -7.44
N GLU A 176 4.41 -23.98 -8.49
CA GLU A 176 3.15 -24.73 -8.44
C GLU A 176 3.22 -25.98 -7.56
N LYS A 177 4.37 -26.68 -7.56
CA LYS A 177 4.60 -27.88 -6.74
C LYS A 177 4.87 -27.55 -5.26
N SER A 178 5.32 -26.33 -4.96
CA SER A 178 5.70 -25.90 -3.60
C SER A 178 4.51 -25.59 -2.69
N TRP A 179 4.78 -25.42 -1.39
CA TRP A 179 3.80 -24.88 -0.45
C TRP A 179 3.40 -23.44 -0.78
N LEU A 180 4.30 -22.66 -1.41
CA LEU A 180 4.03 -21.28 -1.80
C LEU A 180 2.92 -21.22 -2.85
N GLY A 181 2.98 -22.05 -3.89
CA GLY A 181 1.93 -22.12 -4.91
C GLY A 181 0.57 -22.49 -4.31
N LYS A 182 0.55 -23.44 -3.37
CA LYS A 182 -0.66 -23.86 -2.66
C LYS A 182 -1.26 -22.72 -1.82
N GLU A 183 -0.43 -22.03 -1.05
CA GLU A 183 -0.85 -20.92 -0.17
C GLU A 183 -1.42 -19.75 -0.98
N ILE A 184 -0.73 -19.33 -2.05
CA ILE A 184 -1.21 -18.24 -2.92
C ILE A 184 -2.50 -18.65 -3.64
N TYR A 185 -2.61 -19.90 -4.08
CA TYR A 185 -3.82 -20.41 -4.70
C TYR A 185 -4.99 -20.49 -3.72
N GLU A 186 -4.77 -20.81 -2.46
CA GLU A 186 -5.82 -20.80 -1.43
C GLU A 186 -6.37 -19.39 -1.18
N GLY A 187 -5.54 -18.34 -1.31
CA GLY A 187 -5.97 -16.95 -1.22
C GLY A 187 -6.56 -16.34 -2.51
N ARG A 188 -6.71 -17.12 -3.60
CA ARG A 188 -6.92 -16.60 -4.97
C ARG A 188 -8.12 -15.67 -5.21
N ASN A 189 -9.14 -15.69 -4.36
CA ASN A 189 -10.34 -14.85 -4.47
C ASN A 189 -10.55 -13.91 -3.28
N PHE A 190 -9.58 -13.81 -2.38
CA PHE A 190 -9.76 -13.09 -1.12
C PHE A 190 -10.02 -11.61 -1.36
N SER A 191 -9.16 -10.96 -2.14
CA SER A 191 -9.26 -9.52 -2.43
C SER A 191 -10.51 -9.19 -3.24
N GLN A 192 -10.87 -10.05 -4.19
CA GLN A 192 -12.10 -9.97 -4.98
C GLN A 192 -13.36 -10.04 -4.09
N ALA A 193 -13.32 -10.79 -3.00
CA ALA A 193 -14.39 -10.82 -2.01
C ALA A 193 -14.34 -9.59 -1.09
N LEU A 194 -13.15 -9.13 -0.72
CA LEU A 194 -12.96 -8.02 0.21
C LEU A 194 -13.47 -6.68 -0.34
N VAL A 195 -13.35 -6.47 -1.67
CA VAL A 195 -13.88 -5.29 -2.38
C VAL A 195 -15.41 -5.28 -2.51
N LYS A 196 -16.11 -6.37 -2.19
CA LYS A 196 -17.59 -6.37 -2.20
C LYS A 196 -18.11 -5.45 -1.09
N LYS A 197 -19.23 -4.78 -1.34
CA LYS A 197 -19.82 -3.82 -0.39
C LYS A 197 -20.82 -4.48 0.55
N GLY A 198 -20.89 -3.96 1.77
CA GLY A 198 -21.86 -4.40 2.76
C GLY A 198 -21.73 -5.87 3.16
N LEU A 199 -22.85 -6.50 3.52
CA LEU A 199 -22.87 -7.85 4.08
C LEU A 199 -22.47 -8.94 3.07
N MET A 200 -22.63 -8.70 1.76
CA MET A 200 -22.25 -9.66 0.71
C MET A 200 -20.77 -10.05 0.76
N LYS A 201 -19.90 -9.15 1.24
CA LYS A 201 -18.48 -9.42 1.51
C LYS A 201 -18.28 -10.65 2.37
N PHE A 202 -19.00 -10.72 3.50
CA PHE A 202 -18.85 -11.82 4.46
C PHE A 202 -19.35 -13.14 3.91
N ILE A 203 -20.34 -13.12 3.02
CA ILE A 203 -20.81 -14.32 2.31
C ILE A 203 -19.70 -14.87 1.41
N HIS A 204 -19.07 -14.00 0.60
CA HIS A 204 -17.99 -14.41 -0.28
C HIS A 204 -16.72 -14.84 0.48
N LEU A 205 -16.38 -14.17 1.58
CA LEU A 205 -15.26 -14.56 2.44
C LEU A 205 -15.54 -15.90 3.14
N GLY A 206 -16.72 -16.05 3.74
CA GLY A 206 -17.14 -17.29 4.42
C GLY A 206 -17.16 -18.49 3.47
N ALA A 207 -17.67 -18.32 2.24
CA ALA A 207 -17.64 -19.38 1.24
C ALA A 207 -16.22 -19.87 0.90
N GLN A 208 -15.21 -19.01 0.98
CA GLN A 208 -13.83 -19.39 0.69
C GLN A 208 -13.23 -20.34 1.73
N TYR A 209 -13.62 -20.22 3.01
CA TYR A 209 -13.15 -21.14 4.06
C TYR A 209 -13.56 -22.59 3.79
N PHE A 210 -14.78 -22.82 3.32
CA PHE A 210 -15.29 -24.17 3.03
C PHE A 210 -14.81 -24.72 1.68
N THR A 211 -14.44 -23.83 0.76
CA THR A 211 -14.09 -24.20 -0.63
C THR A 211 -12.60 -24.06 -0.93
N LYS A 212 -11.76 -23.88 0.12
CA LYS A 212 -10.31 -23.70 0.00
C LYS A 212 -9.94 -22.62 -1.02
N GLY A 213 -10.54 -21.43 -0.86
CA GLY A 213 -10.27 -20.26 -1.69
C GLY A 213 -11.09 -20.12 -2.98
N ARG A 214 -11.96 -21.08 -3.33
CA ARG A 214 -12.77 -20.96 -4.56
C ARG A 214 -13.85 -19.90 -4.41
N GLY A 215 -14.46 -19.82 -3.23
CA GLY A 215 -15.67 -19.06 -2.99
C GLY A 215 -16.84 -19.59 -3.83
N ILE A 216 -17.86 -18.75 -3.98
CA ILE A 216 -19.05 -19.04 -4.81
C ILE A 216 -18.68 -19.07 -6.29
N ILE A 217 -17.83 -18.14 -6.72
CA ILE A 217 -17.38 -17.97 -8.11
C ILE A 217 -15.86 -18.08 -8.12
N SER A 218 -15.31 -19.00 -8.90
CA SER A 218 -13.88 -19.33 -8.85
C SER A 218 -12.94 -18.23 -9.34
N ARG A 219 -13.40 -17.32 -10.20
CA ARG A 219 -12.59 -16.26 -10.80
C ARG A 219 -13.40 -14.96 -10.82
N MET A 220 -13.48 -14.29 -9.69
CA MET A 220 -14.23 -13.02 -9.56
C MET A 220 -13.43 -11.85 -10.14
N PRO A 221 -14.08 -10.87 -10.81
CA PRO A 221 -13.36 -9.77 -11.45
C PRO A 221 -12.78 -8.77 -10.43
N LEU A 222 -11.69 -8.12 -10.84
CA LEU A 222 -11.11 -6.92 -10.22
C LEU A 222 -11.07 -5.80 -11.24
N GLU A 223 -11.07 -4.57 -10.74
CA GLU A 223 -10.87 -3.35 -11.49
C GLU A 223 -9.53 -2.72 -11.07
N GLU A 224 -8.87 -2.01 -11.98
CA GLU A 224 -7.64 -1.28 -11.68
C GLU A 224 -7.89 -0.15 -10.68
N ASP A 225 -7.02 0.00 -9.68
CA ASP A 225 -7.19 0.97 -8.60
C ASP A 225 -7.36 2.41 -9.11
N CYS A 226 -6.64 2.81 -10.16
CA CYS A 226 -6.76 4.14 -10.77
C CYS A 226 -8.15 4.44 -11.36
N LYS A 227 -8.89 3.42 -11.82
CA LYS A 227 -10.21 3.58 -12.47
C LYS A 227 -11.38 3.64 -11.49
N THR A 228 -11.16 3.29 -10.22
CA THR A 228 -12.23 3.17 -9.22
C THR A 228 -12.75 4.51 -8.68
N LEU A 229 -12.06 5.63 -8.90
CA LEU A 229 -12.49 6.94 -8.39
C LEU A 229 -13.77 7.43 -9.07
N LYS A 230 -14.70 7.91 -8.26
CA LYS A 230 -15.92 8.57 -8.72
C LYS A 230 -15.73 10.08 -8.74
N PRO A 231 -16.21 10.77 -9.80
CA PRO A 231 -16.17 12.23 -9.83
C PRO A 231 -16.84 12.83 -8.59
N VAL A 232 -16.34 13.98 -8.13
CA VAL A 232 -16.96 14.71 -7.02
C VAL A 232 -18.31 15.24 -7.50
N THR A 233 -19.40 14.75 -6.91
CA THR A 233 -20.77 15.11 -7.32
C THR A 233 -21.31 16.34 -6.58
N ASP A 234 -20.74 16.67 -5.42
CA ASP A 234 -21.17 17.80 -4.59
C ASP A 234 -19.98 18.73 -4.31
N GLU A 235 -20.18 20.04 -4.46
CA GLU A 235 -19.25 21.09 -4.00
C GLU A 235 -19.10 21.16 -2.47
N GLN A 236 -19.69 20.23 -1.72
CA GLN A 236 -19.45 20.11 -0.30
C GLN A 236 -17.99 19.74 -0.08
N ALA A 237 -17.22 20.74 0.35
CA ALA A 237 -15.94 20.55 0.98
C ALA A 237 -16.13 19.47 2.05
N VAL A 238 -15.43 18.34 1.90
CA VAL A 238 -15.11 17.56 3.10
C VAL A 238 -14.16 18.49 3.82
N GLU A 239 -14.65 19.18 4.85
CA GLU A 239 -13.78 19.77 5.85
C GLU A 239 -12.85 18.64 6.28
N SER A 240 -11.59 18.76 5.90
CA SER A 240 -10.56 17.96 6.54
C SER A 240 -10.64 18.35 8.00
N ASP A 241 -11.15 17.45 8.84
CA ASP A 241 -11.12 17.49 10.32
C ASP A 241 -9.66 17.59 10.87
N SER A 242 -8.69 17.97 10.04
CA SER A 242 -7.34 18.34 10.40
C SER A 242 -7.34 19.74 11.05
N ASP A 243 -8.12 19.89 12.12
CA ASP A 243 -7.86 20.98 13.05
C ASP A 243 -6.40 20.83 13.51
N LYS A 244 -5.62 21.92 13.47
CA LYS A 244 -4.25 21.93 14.03
C LYS A 244 -4.20 21.43 15.49
N ALA A 245 -5.33 21.47 16.20
CA ALA A 245 -5.51 20.87 17.53
C ALA A 245 -5.37 19.33 17.57
N THR A 246 -5.43 18.67 16.42
CA THR A 246 -5.31 17.20 16.29
C THR A 246 -3.89 16.70 16.49
N TYR A 247 -2.89 17.45 16.05
CA TYR A 247 -1.50 17.01 16.05
C TYR A 247 -0.75 17.63 17.23
N ASP A 248 -0.26 16.79 18.15
CA ASP A 248 0.52 17.20 19.32
C ASP A 248 2.04 17.16 19.06
N GLY A 249 2.46 16.68 17.88
CA GLY A 249 3.86 16.56 17.49
C GLY A 249 4.64 15.45 18.21
N VAL A 250 3.97 14.65 19.06
CA VAL A 250 4.59 13.58 19.86
C VAL A 250 3.93 12.23 19.55
N LEU A 251 2.63 12.12 19.76
CA LEU A 251 1.84 10.91 19.55
C LEU A 251 0.98 11.03 18.30
N TYR A 252 0.46 12.21 17.99
CA TYR A 252 -0.27 12.52 16.77
C TYR A 252 0.56 13.51 15.97
N VAL A 253 1.26 13.02 14.95
CA VAL A 253 2.17 13.81 14.12
C VAL A 253 1.51 14.11 12.78
N ASP A 254 1.83 15.25 12.17
CA ASP A 254 1.39 15.60 10.82
C ASP A 254 2.26 14.91 9.75
N LYS A 255 1.88 15.02 8.47
CA LYS A 255 2.62 14.40 7.35
C LYS A 255 4.08 14.86 7.29
N LEU A 256 4.37 16.12 7.55
CA LEU A 256 5.73 16.69 7.44
C LEU A 256 6.63 16.20 8.58
N THR A 257 6.10 16.14 9.80
CA THR A 257 6.76 15.50 10.94
C THR A 257 7.00 14.03 10.65
N GLY A 258 6.04 13.37 10.00
CA GLY A 258 6.18 12.02 9.47
C GLY A 258 7.31 11.85 8.45
N VAL A 259 7.49 12.80 7.54
CA VAL A 259 8.61 12.85 6.59
C VAL A 259 9.94 12.99 7.31
N TYR A 260 10.01 13.85 8.31
CA TYR A 260 11.21 13.96 9.16
C TYR A 260 11.51 12.64 9.87
N LEU A 261 10.49 12.00 10.48
CA LEU A 261 10.63 10.73 11.20
C LEU A 261 10.95 9.54 10.29
N SER A 262 10.65 9.62 9.00
CA SER A 262 11.05 8.61 8.01
C SER A 262 12.52 8.72 7.61
N LYS A 263 13.18 9.84 7.96
CA LYS A 263 14.55 10.17 7.56
C LYS A 263 14.73 10.08 6.04
N THR A 264 13.69 10.41 5.28
CA THR A 264 13.79 10.35 3.82
C THR A 264 14.60 11.53 3.33
N THR A 265 15.55 11.27 2.42
CA THR A 265 16.44 12.29 1.89
C THR A 265 16.66 12.06 0.41
N HIS A 266 16.67 13.16 -0.33
CA HIS A 266 17.04 13.20 -1.74
C HIS A 266 17.88 14.46 -1.97
N ARG A 267 18.80 14.42 -2.93
CA ARG A 267 19.44 15.63 -3.41
C ARG A 267 18.42 16.54 -4.09
N GLU A 268 18.56 17.84 -3.92
CA GLU A 268 17.64 18.80 -4.56
C GLU A 268 18.09 19.17 -5.99
N ASP A 269 19.35 18.87 -6.34
CA ASP A 269 19.95 19.16 -7.63
C ASP A 269 19.94 17.96 -8.60
N GLU A 270 19.30 16.84 -8.23
CA GLU A 270 19.05 15.71 -9.13
C GLU A 270 17.79 15.92 -9.98
N PRO A 271 17.66 15.23 -11.14
CA PRO A 271 16.40 15.17 -11.87
C PRO A 271 15.27 14.58 -11.01
N CYS A 272 14.13 15.25 -10.98
CA CYS A 272 12.96 14.77 -10.23
C CYS A 272 12.52 13.38 -10.70
N HIS A 273 12.54 12.41 -9.79
CA HIS A 273 12.11 11.03 -10.03
C HIS A 273 10.58 10.84 -10.09
N LEU A 274 9.83 11.94 -9.94
CA LEU A 274 8.38 12.01 -10.12
C LEU A 274 8.09 12.88 -11.33
N ILE A 275 7.65 12.25 -12.41
CA ILE A 275 7.42 12.92 -13.68
C ILE A 275 5.91 13.09 -13.88
N ILE A 276 5.50 14.30 -14.24
CA ILE A 276 4.12 14.63 -14.63
C ILE A 276 4.19 15.17 -16.07
N PRO A 277 3.99 14.34 -17.10
CA PRO A 277 4.09 14.75 -18.49
C PRO A 277 3.12 15.85 -18.89
N ASP A 278 1.87 15.80 -18.39
CA ASP A 278 0.85 16.81 -18.66
C ASP A 278 0.39 17.51 -17.37
N THR A 279 1.00 18.64 -17.05
CA THR A 279 0.61 19.46 -15.89
C THR A 279 -0.72 20.18 -16.08
N ASP A 280 -1.12 20.43 -17.32
CA ASP A 280 -2.38 21.12 -17.64
C ASP A 280 -3.57 20.19 -17.39
N LEU A 281 -3.45 18.90 -17.69
CA LEU A 281 -4.43 17.87 -17.34
C LEU A 281 -4.71 17.84 -15.83
N CYS A 282 -3.67 18.00 -15.00
CA CYS A 282 -3.85 18.03 -13.55
C CYS A 282 -4.80 19.14 -13.09
N ILE A 283 -4.72 20.32 -13.72
CA ILE A 283 -5.49 21.50 -13.32
C ILE A 283 -6.81 21.62 -14.05
N ASN A 284 -6.85 21.29 -15.33
CA ASN A 284 -8.02 21.51 -16.18
C ASN A 284 -9.05 20.37 -16.09
N GLU A 285 -8.60 19.13 -15.81
CA GLU A 285 -9.49 17.96 -15.78
C GLU A 285 -9.48 17.26 -14.43
N CYS A 286 -8.29 16.94 -13.90
CA CYS A 286 -8.19 16.17 -12.66
C CYS A 286 -8.67 16.98 -11.46
N TYR A 287 -8.38 18.28 -11.41
CA TYR A 287 -8.92 19.15 -10.37
C TYR A 287 -10.45 19.27 -10.47
N SER A 288 -11.02 19.50 -11.66
CA SER A 288 -12.47 19.67 -11.81
C SER A 288 -13.24 18.39 -11.51
N THR A 289 -12.67 17.24 -11.87
CA THR A 289 -13.35 15.94 -11.76
C THR A 289 -13.12 15.28 -10.39
N TYR A 290 -11.88 15.31 -9.90
CA TYR A 290 -11.45 14.56 -8.71
C TYR A 290 -10.75 15.44 -7.66
N GLN A 291 -10.64 16.75 -7.88
CA GLN A 291 -9.95 17.68 -6.98
C GLN A 291 -8.49 17.28 -6.67
N CYS A 292 -7.75 16.80 -7.69
CA CYS A 292 -6.36 16.35 -7.60
C CYS A 292 -6.09 15.43 -6.38
N PRO A 293 -6.56 14.17 -6.41
CA PRO A 293 -6.46 13.26 -5.26
C PRO A 293 -5.01 12.98 -4.83
N CYS A 294 -4.01 13.30 -5.67
CA CYS A 294 -2.60 13.18 -5.35
C CYS A 294 -2.13 14.02 -4.16
N THR A 295 -2.81 15.13 -3.87
CA THR A 295 -2.53 15.94 -2.67
C THR A 295 -2.97 15.26 -1.37
N ARG A 296 -3.82 14.22 -1.48
CA ARG A 296 -4.39 13.49 -0.33
C ARG A 296 -3.78 12.11 -0.19
N PHE A 297 -3.85 11.28 -1.24
CA PHE A 297 -3.34 9.91 -1.17
C PHE A 297 -1.83 9.82 -0.96
N CYS A 298 -1.09 10.91 -1.21
CA CYS A 298 0.33 10.96 -0.95
C CYS A 298 0.57 11.07 0.57
N PRO A 299 1.24 10.08 1.18
CA PRO A 299 1.51 10.11 2.62
C PRO A 299 2.63 11.10 3.00
N GLY A 300 3.44 11.55 2.04
CA GLY A 300 4.59 12.43 2.27
C GLY A 300 4.37 13.89 1.89
N ASN A 301 3.15 14.30 1.52
CA ASN A 301 2.88 15.67 1.04
C ASN A 301 3.80 16.12 -0.11
N VAL A 302 4.05 15.23 -1.06
CA VAL A 302 4.91 15.51 -2.23
C VAL A 302 4.18 16.39 -3.25
N TYR A 303 2.87 16.24 -3.38
CA TYR A 303 2.05 16.99 -4.35
C TYR A 303 1.26 18.06 -3.61
N GLU A 304 1.47 19.32 -3.96
CA GLU A 304 0.73 20.46 -3.43
C GLU A 304 0.05 21.23 -4.56
N LEU A 305 -1.14 21.77 -4.29
CA LEU A 305 -1.81 22.72 -5.17
C LEU A 305 -1.50 24.14 -4.70
N GLU A 306 -0.70 24.88 -5.47
CA GLU A 306 -0.46 26.29 -5.21
C GLU A 306 -1.36 27.15 -6.10
N LEU A 307 -1.82 28.28 -5.55
CA LEU A 307 -2.48 29.33 -6.30
C LEU A 307 -1.46 30.42 -6.60
N ASP A 308 -1.20 30.68 -7.89
CA ASP A 308 -0.35 31.79 -8.29
C ASP A 308 -1.03 33.12 -7.92
N GLU A 309 -0.33 33.94 -7.13
CA GLU A 309 -0.91 35.16 -6.55
C GLU A 309 -1.31 36.20 -7.61
N ASN A 310 -0.58 36.24 -8.73
CA ASN A 310 -0.75 37.22 -9.81
C ASN A 310 -1.81 36.79 -10.82
N THR A 311 -1.75 35.53 -11.25
CA THR A 311 -2.63 34.99 -12.31
C THR A 311 -3.89 34.35 -11.78
N LYS A 312 -3.97 34.07 -10.46
CA LYS A 312 -5.03 33.29 -9.81
C LYS A 312 -5.23 31.90 -10.43
N LYS A 313 -4.22 31.38 -11.14
CA LYS A 313 -4.23 30.03 -11.70
C LYS A 313 -3.65 29.05 -10.69
N ARG A 314 -4.24 27.86 -10.62
CA ARG A 314 -3.70 26.75 -9.82
C ARG A 314 -2.55 26.09 -10.58
N ARG A 315 -1.54 25.63 -9.86
CA ARG A 315 -0.45 24.79 -10.38
C ARG A 315 -0.11 23.68 -9.39
N ILE A 316 0.40 22.56 -9.89
CA ILE A 316 0.96 21.51 -9.04
C ILE A 316 2.40 21.91 -8.71
N LYS A 317 2.72 21.91 -7.42
CA LYS A 317 4.08 21.99 -6.89
C LYS A 317 4.49 20.61 -6.37
N LEU A 318 5.72 20.23 -6.68
CA LEU A 318 6.33 18.98 -6.24
C LEU A 318 7.39 19.24 -5.17
N ASN A 319 7.34 18.45 -4.10
CA ASN A 319 8.39 18.35 -3.08
C ASN A 319 8.99 16.93 -3.11
N PRO A 320 9.77 16.58 -4.13
CA PRO A 320 10.25 15.20 -4.34
C PRO A 320 11.11 14.69 -3.18
N SER A 321 11.81 15.58 -2.47
CA SER A 321 12.61 15.25 -1.28
C SER A 321 11.80 14.54 -0.19
N ASN A 322 10.48 14.75 -0.14
CA ASN A 322 9.58 14.11 0.83
C ASN A 322 9.14 12.69 0.44
N CYS A 323 9.57 12.16 -0.72
CA CYS A 323 9.04 10.92 -1.26
C CYS A 323 9.39 9.70 -0.38
N PHE A 324 8.39 8.86 -0.05
CA PHE A 324 8.61 7.58 0.65
C PHE A 324 8.89 6.40 -0.28
N HIS A 325 8.95 6.65 -1.59
CA HIS A 325 8.98 5.62 -2.63
C HIS A 325 7.81 4.63 -2.51
N CYS A 326 6.71 5.04 -1.88
CA CYS A 326 5.60 4.15 -1.53
C CYS A 326 4.87 3.56 -2.74
N LYS A 327 4.99 4.20 -3.91
CA LYS A 327 4.33 3.90 -5.20
C LYS A 327 2.84 4.20 -5.30
N THR A 328 2.21 4.71 -4.24
CA THR A 328 0.77 5.04 -4.25
C THR A 328 0.36 5.96 -5.39
N CYS A 329 1.17 6.97 -5.70
CA CYS A 329 0.87 7.95 -6.76
C CYS A 329 0.86 7.36 -8.17
N ASP A 330 1.82 6.50 -8.48
CA ASP A 330 1.94 5.77 -9.75
C ASP A 330 0.76 4.78 -9.95
N ILE A 331 0.17 4.31 -8.85
CA ILE A 331 -0.94 3.33 -8.87
C ILE A 331 -2.32 4.01 -8.88
N LYS A 332 -2.50 5.08 -8.11
CA LYS A 332 -3.82 5.67 -7.80
C LYS A 332 -4.17 6.92 -8.59
N ASP A 333 -3.26 7.43 -9.41
CA ASP A 333 -3.57 8.55 -10.31
C ASP A 333 -4.65 8.14 -11.34
N PRO A 334 -5.84 8.77 -11.33
CA PRO A 334 -6.93 8.39 -12.23
C PRO A 334 -6.61 8.53 -13.72
N TYR A 335 -5.59 9.32 -14.08
CA TYR A 335 -5.19 9.54 -15.48
C TYR A 335 -3.89 8.81 -15.87
N ASN A 336 -3.24 8.09 -14.96
CA ASN A 336 -1.91 7.48 -15.18
C ASN A 336 -0.89 8.50 -15.73
N ASN A 337 -0.95 9.74 -15.25
CA ASN A 337 -0.10 10.86 -15.66
C ASN A 337 1.14 10.98 -14.74
N ILE A 338 1.06 10.52 -13.49
CA ILE A 338 2.22 10.45 -12.60
C ILE A 338 3.04 9.21 -12.94
N ILE A 339 4.32 9.41 -13.25
CA ILE A 339 5.29 8.34 -13.48
C ILE A 339 6.34 8.38 -12.37
N TRP A 340 6.47 7.28 -11.63
CA TRP A 340 7.56 7.12 -10.67
C TRP A 340 8.76 6.42 -11.33
N THR A 341 9.94 7.02 -11.22
CA THR A 341 11.22 6.39 -11.57
C THR A 341 12.11 6.26 -10.34
N CYS A 342 13.18 5.48 -10.42
CA CYS A 342 14.17 5.43 -9.34
C CYS A 342 14.96 6.75 -9.31
N PRO A 343 15.12 7.41 -8.14
CA PRO A 343 16.12 8.48 -7.96
C PRO A 343 17.55 7.93 -7.95
N GLU A 344 18.53 8.78 -7.67
CA GLU A 344 19.91 8.34 -7.45
C GLU A 344 20.01 7.26 -6.36
N GLY A 345 20.96 6.34 -6.53
CA GLY A 345 21.10 5.17 -5.66
C GLY A 345 21.52 5.56 -4.25
N GLY A 346 20.79 5.06 -3.25
CA GLY A 346 21.03 5.34 -1.83
C GLY A 346 20.11 6.40 -1.22
N GLU A 347 19.27 7.03 -2.05
CA GLU A 347 18.27 8.00 -1.60
C GLU A 347 16.93 7.35 -1.20
N GLY A 348 16.07 8.16 -0.57
CA GLY A 348 14.78 7.73 -0.07
C GLY A 348 14.75 7.46 1.44
N PRO A 349 13.78 6.67 1.93
CA PRO A 349 13.56 6.49 3.35
C PRO A 349 14.70 5.79 4.10
N GLY A 350 15.15 6.40 5.19
CA GLY A 350 16.10 5.82 6.14
C GLY A 350 15.43 5.00 7.26
N TYR A 351 14.56 4.05 6.93
CA TYR A 351 13.91 3.19 7.93
C TYR A 351 14.94 2.30 8.63
N THR A 352 14.94 2.30 9.96
CA THR A 352 15.95 1.59 10.77
C THR A 352 15.38 0.65 11.80
N ILE A 353 14.11 0.82 12.18
CA ILE A 353 13.50 0.06 13.28
C ILE A 353 12.71 -1.11 12.69
N VAL A 354 13.29 -2.31 12.84
CA VAL A 354 12.78 -3.58 12.34
C VAL A 354 12.06 -4.39 13.40
#